data_AF-Q5JEU6-F1
#
_entry.id   AF-Q5JEU6-F1
#
_cell.length_a   1.000
_cell.length_b   1.000
_cell.length_c   1.000
_cell.angle_alpha   90.00
_cell.angle_beta   90.00
_cell.angle_gamma   90.00
#
_symmetry.space_group_name_H-M   'P 1'
#
loop_
_entity.id
_entity.type
_entity.pdbx_description
1 polymer ?
#
loop_
_entity_poly.entity_id
_entity_poly.type
_entity_poly.pdbx_seq_one_letter_code
_entity_poly.pdbx_strand_id
1 'polypeptide(L)'
;MKVGDAKPANFSGGPLLLVGFSFLLIIGFPRLAPDWWYFSIVGWLVLAASWGTSVDVEGWTLRLRYAFGRLAINVPLSEIEDVKVVSRLERAVLIREFPGLYILITASVLFVFLDLLLLPSGLLEGYYLGDIGLIFFGLIYLAVMSLPFSRTNIALLFGVLDLLFAALLMELKMGYVDPVSVLVLGIFGLLFVAEYYRKDYVVITTQRKKYSLMSEEPEAVLRVLLRGVANVQAP
;
A
#
# COMPACT_ATOMS: atom_id res chain seq x y z
N MET A 1 23.38 -3.93 -8.71
CA MET A 1 23.71 -3.12 -7.51
C MET A 1 22.42 -2.72 -6.83
N LYS A 2 22.24 -3.01 -5.53
CA LYS A 2 21.04 -2.61 -4.78
C LYS A 2 20.99 -1.10 -4.61
N VAL A 3 19.81 -0.48 -4.80
CA VAL A 3 19.62 0.98 -4.68
C VAL A 3 19.33 1.32 -3.22
N GLY A 4 20.38 1.30 -2.39
CA GLY A 4 20.29 1.68 -0.97
C GLY A 4 19.20 0.91 -0.20
N ASP A 5 18.38 1.64 0.55
CA ASP A 5 17.23 1.15 1.31
C ASP A 5 15.90 1.16 0.52
N ALA A 6 15.95 1.52 -0.77
CA ALA A 6 14.75 1.77 -1.56
C ALA A 6 13.89 0.52 -1.74
N LYS A 7 12.59 0.68 -1.56
CA LYS A 7 11.57 -0.33 -1.88
C LYS A 7 10.52 0.26 -2.81
N PRO A 8 10.03 -0.48 -3.82
CA PRO A 8 9.02 0.06 -4.70
C PRO A 8 7.65 0.08 -4.00
N ALA A 9 6.87 1.13 -4.21
CA ALA A 9 5.49 1.20 -3.75
C ALA A 9 4.56 0.45 -4.72
N ASN A 10 3.37 0.08 -4.23
CA ASN A 10 2.36 -0.65 -4.98
C ASN A 10 1.33 0.27 -5.68
N PHE A 11 1.73 1.50 -6.00
CA PHE A 11 0.82 2.58 -6.40
C PHE A 11 0.37 2.53 -7.86
N SER A 12 1.01 1.71 -8.71
CA SER A 12 0.74 1.66 -10.14
C SER A 12 1.02 0.28 -10.74
N GLY A 13 0.58 0.08 -11.99
CA GLY A 13 0.92 -1.08 -12.80
C GLY A 13 0.39 -2.41 -12.23
N GLY A 14 1.16 -3.48 -12.41
CA GLY A 14 0.82 -4.82 -11.91
C GLY A 14 0.55 -4.88 -10.40
N PRO A 15 1.39 -4.26 -9.55
CA PRO A 15 1.14 -4.20 -8.11
C PRO A 15 -0.22 -3.58 -7.75
N LEU A 16 -0.63 -2.51 -8.44
CA LEU A 16 -1.96 -1.92 -8.22
C LEU A 16 -3.09 -2.88 -8.63
N LEU A 17 -2.91 -3.64 -9.71
CA LEU A 17 -3.87 -4.69 -10.09
C LEU A 17 -3.96 -5.78 -9.02
N LEU A 18 -2.83 -6.15 -8.40
CA LEU A 18 -2.84 -7.08 -7.26
C LEU A 18 -3.60 -6.51 -6.06
N VAL A 19 -3.48 -5.20 -5.78
CA VAL A 19 -4.30 -4.54 -4.74
C VAL A 19 -5.79 -4.65 -5.10
N GLY A 20 -6.18 -4.30 -6.33
CA GLY A 20 -7.58 -4.40 -6.76
C GLY A 20 -8.12 -5.83 -6.68
N PHE A 21 -7.34 -6.81 -7.14
CA PHE A 21 -7.71 -8.21 -7.05
C PHE A 21 -7.78 -8.71 -5.60
N SER A 22 -6.88 -8.25 -4.73
CA SER A 22 -6.93 -8.58 -3.30
C SER A 22 -8.22 -8.10 -2.67
N PHE A 23 -8.69 -6.90 -3.01
CA PHE A 23 -9.95 -6.38 -2.49
C PHE A 23 -11.13 -7.20 -2.98
N LEU A 24 -11.17 -7.57 -4.27
CA LEU A 24 -12.18 -8.49 -4.77
C LEU A 24 -12.19 -9.82 -4.02
N LEU A 25 -11.05 -10.36 -3.61
CA LEU A 25 -10.97 -11.60 -2.83
C LEU A 25 -11.36 -11.42 -1.36
N ILE A 26 -11.01 -10.29 -0.74
CA ILE A 26 -11.32 -10.00 0.67
C ILE A 26 -12.81 -9.69 0.85
N ILE A 27 -13.45 -9.01 -0.11
CA ILE A 27 -14.84 -8.53 0.03
C ILE A 27 -15.78 -8.99 -1.07
N GLY A 28 -15.35 -9.06 -2.32
CA GLY A 28 -16.22 -9.51 -3.41
C GLY A 28 -16.62 -10.97 -3.26
N PHE A 29 -15.63 -11.87 -3.18
CA PHE A 29 -15.85 -13.32 -3.13
C PHE A 29 -16.65 -13.80 -1.91
N PRO A 30 -16.45 -13.24 -0.70
CA PRO A 30 -17.26 -13.62 0.44
C PRO A 30 -18.76 -13.37 0.32
N ARG A 31 -19.16 -12.50 -0.62
CA ARG A 31 -20.56 -12.24 -0.93
C ARG A 31 -21.14 -13.23 -1.95
N LEU A 32 -20.31 -14.08 -2.57
CA LEU A 32 -20.69 -14.97 -3.68
C LEU A 32 -20.64 -16.46 -3.32
N ALA A 33 -19.91 -16.86 -2.26
CA ALA A 33 -19.69 -18.26 -1.92
C ALA A 33 -19.88 -18.54 -0.42
N PRO A 34 -20.48 -19.68 -0.02
CA PRO A 34 -20.63 -20.06 1.39
C PRO A 34 -19.30 -20.39 2.10
N ASP A 35 -18.35 -21.00 1.38
CA ASP A 35 -17.00 -21.26 1.90
C ASP A 35 -16.06 -20.13 1.48
N TRP A 36 -16.14 -18.99 2.16
CA TRP A 36 -15.48 -17.76 1.71
C TRP A 36 -14.19 -17.41 2.46
N TRP A 37 -13.98 -17.98 3.65
CA TRP A 37 -12.90 -17.57 4.56
C TRP A 37 -11.51 -17.76 3.96
N TYR A 38 -11.29 -18.81 3.18
CA TYR A 38 -10.01 -19.05 2.51
C TYR A 38 -9.74 -18.04 1.40
N PHE A 39 -10.77 -17.56 0.69
CA PHE A 39 -10.61 -16.49 -0.30
C PHE A 39 -10.17 -15.19 0.36
N SER A 40 -10.72 -14.87 1.53
CA SER A 40 -10.30 -13.69 2.30
C SER A 40 -8.82 -13.79 2.70
N ILE A 41 -8.37 -14.95 3.22
CA ILE A 41 -6.96 -15.20 3.54
C ILE A 41 -6.07 -15.06 2.30
N VAL A 42 -6.46 -15.66 1.17
CA VAL A 42 -5.72 -15.53 -0.09
C VAL A 42 -5.68 -14.06 -0.54
N GLY A 43 -6.77 -13.33 -0.39
CA GLY A 43 -6.83 -11.89 -0.65
C GLY A 43 -5.80 -11.12 0.16
N TRP A 44 -5.70 -11.36 1.47
CA TRP A 44 -4.67 -10.74 2.31
C TRP A 44 -3.24 -11.08 1.87
N LEU A 45 -2.99 -12.35 1.47
CA LEU A 45 -1.69 -12.77 0.94
C LEU A 45 -1.37 -12.07 -0.40
N VAL A 46 -2.36 -11.88 -1.26
CA VAL A 46 -2.21 -11.13 -2.52
C VAL A 46 -1.94 -9.65 -2.25
N LEU A 47 -2.61 -9.05 -1.27
CA LEU A 47 -2.35 -7.67 -0.86
C LEU A 47 -0.90 -7.53 -0.37
N ALA A 48 -0.44 -8.43 0.50
CA ALA A 48 0.95 -8.45 0.96
C ALA A 48 1.95 -8.66 -0.19
N ALA A 49 1.62 -9.53 -1.16
CA ALA A 49 2.43 -9.75 -2.35
C ALA A 49 2.52 -8.52 -3.27
N SER A 50 1.55 -7.60 -3.20
CA SER A 50 1.60 -6.34 -3.94
C SER A 50 2.71 -5.41 -3.43
N TRP A 51 3.15 -5.56 -2.18
CA TRP A 51 4.16 -4.69 -1.58
C TRP A 51 5.56 -4.96 -2.13
N GLY A 52 6.32 -3.88 -2.33
CA GLY A 52 7.67 -3.96 -2.84
C GLY A 52 8.67 -4.44 -1.80
N THR A 53 9.68 -5.16 -2.26
CA THR A 53 10.70 -5.80 -1.41
C THR A 53 12.06 -5.15 -1.57
N SER A 54 12.48 -4.86 -2.80
CA SER A 54 13.75 -4.18 -3.09
C SER A 54 13.78 -3.56 -4.48
N VAL A 55 14.75 -2.67 -4.67
CA VAL A 55 15.10 -2.08 -5.96
C VAL A 55 16.57 -2.35 -6.26
N ASP A 56 16.85 -2.85 -7.45
CA ASP A 56 18.21 -3.10 -7.94
C ASP A 56 18.43 -2.41 -9.28
N VAL A 57 19.64 -1.92 -9.54
CA VAL A 57 20.10 -1.54 -10.89
C VAL A 57 20.96 -2.67 -11.44
N GLU A 58 20.57 -3.23 -12.57
CA GLU A 58 21.29 -4.31 -13.25
C GLU A 58 21.55 -3.90 -14.70
N GLY A 59 22.82 -3.58 -14.97
CA GLY A 59 23.21 -2.93 -16.22
C GLY A 59 22.44 -1.63 -16.43
N TRP A 60 21.61 -1.63 -17.47
CA TRP A 60 20.87 -0.46 -17.96
C TRP A 60 19.40 -0.50 -17.55
N THR A 61 19.06 -1.35 -16.58
CA THR A 61 17.68 -1.57 -16.13
C THR A 61 17.56 -1.38 -14.63
N LEU A 62 16.47 -0.71 -14.23
CA LEU A 62 16.00 -0.63 -12.86
C LEU A 62 15.01 -1.76 -12.61
N ARG A 63 15.36 -2.70 -11.73
CA ARG A 63 14.55 -3.86 -11.38
C ARG A 63 13.81 -3.62 -10.08
N LEU A 64 12.48 -3.50 -10.18
CA LEU A 64 11.56 -3.34 -9.05
C LEU A 64 11.04 -4.71 -8.63
N ARG A 65 11.30 -5.14 -7.40
CA ARG A 65 10.91 -6.47 -6.92
C ARG A 65 9.66 -6.43 -6.03
N TYR A 66 8.71 -7.30 -6.37
CA TYR A 66 7.42 -7.50 -5.69
C TYR A 66 7.18 -8.99 -5.43
N ALA A 67 6.03 -9.35 -4.85
CA ALA A 67 5.62 -10.74 -4.59
C ALA A 67 6.71 -11.54 -3.87
N PHE A 68 7.17 -11.01 -2.72
CA PHE A 68 8.24 -11.61 -1.92
C PHE A 68 9.55 -11.80 -2.70
N GLY A 69 9.83 -10.88 -3.63
CA GLY A 69 11.05 -10.88 -4.44
C GLY A 69 10.99 -11.74 -5.70
N ARG A 70 9.87 -12.45 -5.95
CA ARG A 70 9.71 -13.36 -7.09
C ARG A 70 9.25 -12.67 -8.36
N LEU A 71 8.51 -11.57 -8.25
CA LEU A 71 8.10 -10.78 -9.41
C LEU A 71 9.07 -9.61 -9.59
N ALA A 72 9.62 -9.47 -10.79
CA ALA A 72 10.50 -8.36 -11.16
C ALA A 72 9.87 -7.55 -12.29
N ILE A 73 9.70 -6.25 -12.07
CA ILE A 73 9.35 -5.28 -13.12
C ILE A 73 10.64 -4.57 -13.51
N ASN A 74 11.08 -4.77 -14.75
CA ASN A 74 12.27 -4.12 -15.28
C ASN A 74 11.86 -2.83 -15.99
N VAL A 75 12.46 -1.71 -15.57
CA VAL A 75 12.29 -0.39 -16.18
C VAL A 75 13.62 -0.01 -16.84
N PRO A 76 13.69 0.07 -18.18
CA PRO A 76 14.89 0.54 -18.85
C PRO A 76 15.22 1.97 -18.42
N LEU A 77 16.47 2.24 -18.06
CA LEU A 77 16.89 3.58 -17.64
C LEU A 77 16.75 4.61 -18.78
N SER A 78 16.83 4.16 -20.03
CA SER A 78 16.58 4.99 -21.22
C SER A 78 15.13 5.46 -21.34
N GLU A 79 14.17 4.79 -20.71
CA GLU A 79 12.74 5.17 -20.76
C GLU A 79 12.36 6.18 -19.66
N ILE A 80 13.28 6.49 -18.74
CA ILE A 80 13.03 7.43 -17.65
C ILE A 80 13.13 8.85 -18.20
N GLU A 81 12.02 9.59 -18.11
CA GLU A 81 11.93 10.97 -18.59
C GLU A 81 12.11 11.98 -17.44
N ASP A 82 11.55 11.67 -16.28
CA ASP A 82 11.57 12.55 -15.11
C ASP A 82 11.67 11.73 -13.82
N VAL A 83 12.40 12.28 -12.86
CA VAL A 83 12.52 11.71 -11.52
C VAL A 83 12.35 12.84 -10.52
N LYS A 84 11.34 12.71 -9.67
CA LYS A 84 11.02 13.71 -8.66
C LYS A 84 10.97 13.11 -7.26
N VAL A 85 11.44 13.86 -6.29
CA VAL A 85 11.32 13.50 -4.87
C VAL A 85 10.07 14.19 -4.32
N VAL A 86 9.22 13.41 -3.66
CA VAL A 86 8.03 13.87 -2.93
C VAL A 86 8.33 13.65 -1.45
N SER A 87 8.53 14.76 -0.74
CA SER A 87 8.74 14.73 0.70
C SER A 87 7.52 14.19 1.41
N ARG A 88 7.72 13.56 2.57
CA ARG A 88 6.63 13.20 3.48
C ARG A 88 5.73 14.37 3.89
N LEU A 89 6.21 15.61 3.79
CA LEU A 89 5.39 16.81 4.04
C LEU A 89 4.49 17.19 2.86
N GLU A 90 4.72 16.62 1.68
CA GLU A 90 4.02 16.94 0.43
C GLU A 90 3.25 15.73 -0.10
N ARG A 91 2.92 14.77 0.78
CA ARG A 91 2.29 13.49 0.39
C ARG A 91 1.01 13.62 -0.40
N ALA A 92 0.24 14.69 -0.19
CA ALA A 92 -0.95 14.97 -0.99
C ALA A 92 -0.67 15.02 -2.51
N VAL A 93 0.57 15.31 -2.93
CA VAL A 93 0.99 15.24 -4.33
C VAL A 93 0.88 13.81 -4.88
N LEU A 94 1.05 12.77 -4.05
CA LEU A 94 0.92 11.36 -4.46
C LEU A 94 -0.48 11.04 -4.99
N ILE A 95 -1.53 11.72 -4.51
CA ILE A 95 -2.90 11.55 -5.02
C ILE A 95 -2.97 11.98 -6.50
N ARG A 96 -2.31 13.08 -6.86
CA ARG A 96 -2.25 13.57 -8.25
C ARG A 96 -1.40 12.66 -9.12
N GLU A 97 -0.34 12.08 -8.57
CA GLU A 97 0.55 11.17 -9.30
C GLU A 97 -0.05 9.78 -9.51
N PHE A 98 -0.83 9.29 -8.54
CA PHE A 98 -1.38 7.94 -8.53
C PHE A 98 -2.89 7.94 -8.19
N PRO A 99 -3.73 8.62 -8.99
CA PRO A 99 -5.16 8.77 -8.69
C PRO A 99 -5.89 7.42 -8.67
N GLY A 100 -5.43 6.44 -9.46
CA GLY A 100 -6.02 5.11 -9.51
C GLY A 100 -5.99 4.39 -8.16
N LEU A 101 -4.88 4.48 -7.42
CA LEU A 101 -4.79 3.88 -6.08
C LEU A 101 -5.72 4.61 -5.10
N TYR A 102 -5.71 5.94 -5.12
CA TYR A 102 -6.59 6.72 -4.25
C TYR A 102 -8.07 6.39 -4.48
N ILE A 103 -8.51 6.33 -5.75
CA ILE A 103 -9.88 5.97 -6.12
C ILE A 103 -10.20 4.55 -5.66
N LEU A 104 -9.31 3.59 -5.91
CA LEU A 104 -9.51 2.19 -5.52
C LEU A 104 -9.69 2.05 -4.01
N ILE A 105 -8.79 2.65 -3.23
CA ILE A 105 -8.85 2.59 -1.76
C ILE A 105 -10.12 3.28 -1.25
N THR A 106 -10.38 4.51 -1.71
CA THR A 106 -11.56 5.28 -1.29
C THR A 106 -12.85 4.55 -1.60
N ALA A 107 -13.01 4.07 -2.84
CA ALA A 107 -14.19 3.33 -3.27
C ALA A 107 -14.39 2.06 -2.44
N SER A 108 -13.30 1.33 -2.15
CA SER A 108 -13.35 0.10 -1.37
C SER A 108 -13.74 0.38 0.08
N VAL A 109 -13.10 1.36 0.74
CA VAL A 109 -13.42 1.78 2.11
C VAL A 109 -14.87 2.24 2.22
N LEU A 110 -15.33 3.09 1.29
CA LEU A 110 -16.72 3.56 1.27
C LEU A 110 -17.70 2.40 1.08
N PHE A 111 -17.40 1.48 0.15
CA PHE A 111 -18.24 0.31 -0.09
C PHE A 111 -18.39 -0.54 1.17
N VAL A 112 -17.28 -0.95 1.81
CA VAL A 112 -17.34 -1.80 3.01
C VAL A 112 -17.93 -1.06 4.20
N PHE A 113 -17.70 0.26 4.32
CA PHE A 113 -18.28 1.05 5.39
C PHE A 113 -19.81 1.13 5.26
N LEU A 114 -20.32 1.37 4.04
CA LEU A 114 -21.75 1.34 3.77
C LEU A 114 -22.34 -0.05 3.99
N ASP A 115 -21.66 -1.10 3.54
CA ASP A 115 -22.12 -2.47 3.72
C ASP A 115 -22.18 -2.85 5.22
N LEU A 116 -21.15 -2.50 6.00
CA LEU A 116 -21.18 -2.65 7.44
C LEU A 116 -22.39 -1.94 8.05
N LEU A 117 -22.69 -0.70 7.66
CA LEU A 117 -23.84 0.04 8.20
C LEU A 117 -25.17 -0.64 7.89
N LEU A 118 -25.32 -1.18 6.68
CA LEU A 118 -26.57 -1.78 6.21
C LEU A 118 -26.82 -3.20 6.71
N LEU A 119 -25.76 -3.98 6.96
CA LEU A 119 -25.90 -5.36 7.37
C LEU A 119 -26.28 -5.50 8.85
N PRO A 120 -27.22 -6.42 9.18
CA PRO A 120 -27.64 -6.68 10.55
C PRO A 120 -26.50 -7.30 11.35
N SER A 121 -26.38 -6.97 12.63
CA SER A 121 -25.39 -7.60 13.52
C SER A 121 -25.58 -9.12 13.60
N GLY A 122 -24.48 -9.86 13.78
CA GLY A 122 -24.51 -11.32 13.97
C GLY A 122 -24.42 -12.18 12.70
N LEU A 123 -23.99 -11.63 11.56
CA LEU A 123 -23.46 -12.46 10.47
C LEU A 123 -22.14 -13.15 10.88
N LEU A 124 -21.71 -14.15 10.10
CA LEU A 124 -20.49 -14.93 10.34
C LEU A 124 -19.28 -14.01 10.64
N GLU A 125 -18.56 -14.30 11.72
CA GLU A 125 -17.47 -13.47 12.27
C GLU A 125 -16.45 -13.03 11.21
N GLY A 126 -15.92 -13.95 10.40
CA GLY A 126 -14.86 -13.57 9.46
C GLY A 126 -15.34 -12.75 8.25
N TYR A 127 -16.66 -12.62 8.02
CA TYR A 127 -17.19 -11.70 7.01
C TYR A 127 -16.87 -10.26 7.42
N TYR A 128 -17.13 -9.93 8.68
CA TYR A 128 -16.85 -8.61 9.24
C TYR A 128 -15.37 -8.36 9.47
N LEU A 129 -14.57 -9.39 9.78
CA LEU A 129 -13.12 -9.23 9.93
C LEU A 129 -12.46 -8.74 8.63
N GLY A 130 -12.91 -9.23 7.46
CA GLY A 130 -12.45 -8.75 6.17
C GLY A 130 -12.79 -7.27 5.93
N ASP A 131 -14.05 -6.91 6.13
CA ASP A 131 -14.56 -5.54 5.94
C ASP A 131 -13.88 -4.55 6.91
N ILE A 132 -13.82 -4.88 8.21
CA ILE A 132 -13.19 -4.05 9.25
C ILE A 132 -11.69 -3.90 8.99
N GLY A 133 -11.02 -5.00 8.61
CA GLY A 133 -9.61 -4.96 8.23
C GLY A 133 -9.36 -4.01 7.05
N LEU A 134 -10.21 -4.05 6.02
CA LEU A 134 -10.09 -3.15 4.87
C LEU A 134 -10.35 -1.69 5.21
N ILE A 135 -11.29 -1.40 6.11
CA ILE A 135 -11.51 -0.04 6.62
C ILE A 135 -10.23 0.44 7.30
N PHE A 136 -9.71 -0.36 8.23
CA PHE A 136 -8.50 -0.03 8.96
C PHE A 136 -7.30 0.22 8.01
N PHE A 137 -6.93 -0.75 7.17
CA PHE A 137 -5.81 -0.54 6.25
C PHE A 137 -6.07 0.56 5.22
N GLY A 138 -7.31 0.68 4.75
CA GLY A 138 -7.70 1.69 3.78
C GLY A 138 -7.59 3.10 4.35
N LEU A 139 -8.03 3.33 5.59
CA LEU A 139 -7.88 4.61 6.27
C LEU A 139 -6.41 4.97 6.47
N ILE A 140 -5.57 4.01 6.86
CA ILE A 140 -4.11 4.22 6.95
C ILE A 140 -3.52 4.57 5.57
N TYR A 141 -3.91 3.88 4.49
CA TYR A 141 -3.47 4.20 3.12
C TYR A 141 -3.86 5.62 2.71
N LEU A 142 -5.12 6.01 2.92
CA LEU A 142 -5.61 7.35 2.62
C LEU A 142 -4.86 8.41 3.42
N ALA A 143 -4.62 8.12 4.70
CA ALA A 143 -3.87 9.00 5.56
C ALA A 143 -2.40 9.13 5.09
N VAL A 144 -1.76 8.04 4.62
CA VAL A 144 -0.40 8.05 4.05
C VAL A 144 -0.34 8.94 2.81
N MET A 145 -1.38 8.92 1.98
CA MET A 145 -1.43 9.69 0.74
C MET A 145 -1.86 11.14 0.95
N SER A 146 -2.52 11.47 2.06
CA SER A 146 -3.18 12.77 2.21
C SER A 146 -2.58 13.64 3.31
N LEU A 147 -2.03 13.04 4.37
CA LEU A 147 -1.64 13.76 5.58
C LEU A 147 -0.13 14.07 5.62
N PRO A 148 0.25 15.35 5.78
CA PRO A 148 1.64 15.78 5.78
C PRO A 148 2.25 15.72 7.19
N PHE A 149 2.46 14.52 7.73
CA PHE A 149 3.04 14.40 9.07
C PHE A 149 4.54 14.68 9.05
N SER A 150 4.93 15.73 9.78
CA SER A 150 6.33 16.04 10.07
C SER A 150 6.93 15.15 11.17
N ARG A 151 6.09 14.64 12.07
CA ARG A 151 6.50 13.85 13.24
C ARG A 151 5.95 12.43 13.16
N THR A 152 6.84 11.44 13.19
CA THR A 152 6.48 10.01 13.17
C THR A 152 5.54 9.63 14.31
N ASN A 153 5.67 10.24 15.49
CA ASN A 153 4.79 9.97 16.63
C ASN A 153 3.32 10.33 16.34
N ILE A 154 3.08 11.36 15.52
CA ILE A 154 1.72 11.74 15.12
C ILE A 154 1.16 10.70 14.15
N ALA A 155 1.97 10.24 13.19
CA ALA A 155 1.56 9.15 12.29
C ALA A 155 1.26 7.85 13.04
N LEU A 156 2.05 7.52 14.06
CA LEU A 156 1.80 6.36 14.94
C LEU A 156 0.51 6.51 15.75
N LEU A 157 0.20 7.72 16.22
CA LEU A 157 -1.06 8.00 16.90
C LEU A 157 -2.26 7.71 15.99
N PHE A 158 -2.17 8.04 14.70
CA PHE A 158 -3.22 7.69 13.73
C PHE A 158 -3.42 6.18 13.63
N GLY A 159 -2.35 5.38 13.55
CA GLY A 159 -2.46 3.93 13.55
C GLY A 159 -3.10 3.37 14.83
N VAL A 160 -2.82 3.97 15.99
CA VAL A 160 -3.45 3.59 17.26
C VAL A 160 -4.92 3.98 17.31
N LEU A 161 -5.26 5.20 16.89
CA LEU A 161 -6.66 5.67 16.85
C LEU A 161 -7.50 4.82 15.89
N ASP A 162 -6.93 4.47 14.75
CA ASP A 162 -7.60 3.61 13.78
C ASP A 162 -7.81 2.19 14.33
N LEU A 163 -6.90 1.71 15.18
CA LEU A 163 -7.05 0.41 15.84
C LEU A 163 -8.20 0.43 16.86
N LEU A 164 -8.30 1.53 17.64
CA LEU A 164 -9.44 1.73 18.54
C LEU A 164 -10.76 1.80 17.76
N PHE A 165 -10.74 2.45 16.59
CA PHE A 165 -11.89 2.51 15.71
C PHE A 165 -12.27 1.11 15.18
N ALA A 166 -11.30 0.31 14.73
CA ALA A 166 -11.55 -1.06 14.32
C ALA A 166 -12.11 -1.92 15.45
N ALA A 167 -11.55 -1.83 16.67
CA ALA A 167 -12.07 -2.56 17.83
C ALA A 167 -13.50 -2.15 18.20
N LEU A 168 -13.83 -0.86 18.09
CA LEU A 168 -15.20 -0.36 18.27
C LEU A 168 -16.14 -0.93 17.21
N LEU A 169 -15.72 -1.00 15.94
CA LEU A 169 -16.52 -1.62 14.88
C LEU A 169 -16.74 -3.12 15.12
N MET A 170 -15.73 -3.82 15.63
CA MET A 170 -15.84 -5.24 16.01
C MET A 170 -16.89 -5.44 17.10
N GLU A 171 -16.79 -4.68 18.19
CA GLU A 171 -17.77 -4.73 19.27
C GLU A 171 -19.20 -4.43 18.76
N LEU A 172 -19.34 -3.39 17.92
CA LEU A 172 -20.64 -2.98 17.41
C LEU A 172 -21.28 -4.02 16.48
N LYS A 173 -20.49 -4.71 15.65
CA LYS A 173 -21.02 -5.59 14.58
C LYS A 173 -20.99 -7.07 14.91
N MET A 174 -19.98 -7.51 15.66
CA MET A 174 -19.83 -8.90 16.10
C MET A 174 -20.32 -9.10 17.54
N GLY A 175 -20.51 -8.04 18.33
CA GLY A 175 -20.94 -8.14 19.73
C GLY A 175 -19.83 -8.58 20.69
N TYR A 176 -18.60 -8.70 20.19
CA TYR A 176 -17.41 -8.95 20.98
C TYR A 176 -16.17 -8.44 20.23
N VAL A 177 -15.10 -8.18 20.98
CA VAL A 177 -13.78 -7.87 20.43
C VAL A 177 -12.92 -9.13 20.45
N ASP A 178 -12.55 -9.64 19.27
CA ASP A 178 -11.54 -10.70 19.17
C ASP A 178 -10.13 -10.13 19.44
N PRO A 179 -9.49 -10.46 20.58
CA PRO A 179 -8.21 -9.88 20.93
C PRO A 179 -7.11 -10.25 19.94
N VAL A 180 -7.20 -11.42 19.30
CA VAL A 180 -6.20 -11.90 18.34
C VAL A 180 -6.25 -11.07 17.07
N SER A 181 -7.43 -10.90 16.48
CA SER A 181 -7.59 -10.06 15.28
C SER A 181 -7.21 -8.61 15.54
N VAL A 182 -7.58 -8.04 16.69
CA VAL A 182 -7.15 -6.68 17.08
C VAL A 182 -5.64 -6.60 17.21
N LEU A 183 -4.99 -7.57 17.87
CA LEU A 183 -3.53 -7.59 17.98
C LEU A 183 -2.86 -7.68 16.60
N VAL A 184 -3.36 -8.55 15.73
CA VAL A 184 -2.85 -8.74 14.36
C VAL A 184 -2.99 -7.45 13.55
N LEU A 185 -4.19 -6.85 13.51
CA LEU A 185 -4.42 -5.57 12.85
C LEU A 185 -3.52 -4.47 13.43
N GLY A 186 -3.38 -4.41 14.74
CA GLY A 186 -2.51 -3.44 15.42
C GLY A 186 -1.06 -3.56 15.01
N ILE A 187 -0.50 -4.78 15.02
CA ILE A 187 0.89 -5.03 14.59
C ILE A 187 1.07 -4.64 13.13
N PHE A 188 0.18 -5.09 12.24
CA PHE A 188 0.30 -4.77 10.81
C PHE A 188 0.11 -3.29 10.51
N GLY A 189 -0.81 -2.61 11.20
CA GLY A 189 -1.03 -1.17 11.07
C GLY A 189 0.20 -0.38 11.51
N LEU A 190 0.82 -0.74 12.65
CA LEU A 190 2.06 -0.12 13.10
C LEU A 190 3.23 -0.37 12.14
N LEU A 191 3.37 -1.59 11.62
CA LEU A 191 4.37 -1.92 10.60
C LEU A 191 4.14 -1.12 9.32
N PHE A 192 2.88 -1.00 8.89
CA PHE A 192 2.52 -0.22 7.72
C PHE A 192 2.86 1.26 7.92
N VAL A 193 2.52 1.82 9.08
CA VAL A 193 2.88 3.20 9.42
C VAL A 193 4.40 3.36 9.45
N ALA A 194 5.12 2.45 10.09
CA ALA A 194 6.58 2.51 10.14
C ALA A 194 7.21 2.47 8.74
N GLU A 195 6.70 1.65 7.83
CA GLU A 195 7.23 1.49 6.48
C GLU A 195 6.84 2.66 5.55
N TYR A 196 5.56 3.05 5.53
CA TYR A 196 5.01 4.01 4.57
C TYR A 196 5.01 5.46 5.08
N TYR A 197 5.00 5.72 6.40
CA TYR A 197 5.03 7.10 6.95
C TYR A 197 6.42 7.66 7.21
N ARG A 198 7.43 6.83 7.44
CA ARG A 198 8.77 7.34 7.77
C ARG A 198 9.54 7.81 6.54
N LYS A 199 9.21 7.28 5.37
CA LYS A 199 9.95 7.43 4.12
C LYS A 199 9.45 8.58 3.25
N ASP A 200 10.36 9.11 2.45
CA ASP A 200 10.05 9.96 1.31
C ASP A 200 9.83 9.09 0.07
N TYR A 201 9.20 9.68 -0.95
CA TYR A 201 8.85 8.97 -2.17
C TYR A 201 9.64 9.51 -3.35
N VAL A 202 10.28 8.65 -4.12
CA VAL A 202 10.89 9.00 -5.41
C VAL A 202 9.93 8.52 -6.51
N VAL A 203 9.31 9.46 -7.21
CA VAL A 203 8.41 9.17 -8.33
C VAL A 203 9.23 9.17 -9.62
N ILE A 204 9.13 8.08 -10.36
CA ILE A 204 9.82 7.86 -11.64
C ILE A 204 8.76 7.89 -12.73
N THR A 205 8.88 8.86 -13.64
CA THR A 205 8.02 8.97 -14.81
C THR A 205 8.75 8.39 -16.02
N THR A 206 8.08 7.47 -16.70
CA THR A 206 8.51 6.90 -17.98
C THR A 206 7.52 7.29 -19.07
N GLN A 207 7.90 7.11 -20.34
CA GLN A 207 7.04 7.34 -21.50
C GLN A 207 5.63 6.74 -21.39
N ARG A 208 5.49 5.61 -20.68
CA ARG A 208 4.23 4.85 -20.63
C ARG A 208 3.57 4.85 -19.25
N LYS A 209 4.35 4.95 -18.18
CA LYS A 209 3.89 4.67 -16.80
C LYS A 209 4.66 5.48 -15.76
N LYS A 210 4.05 5.64 -14.60
CA LYS A 210 4.71 6.16 -13.40
C LYS A 210 4.97 5.04 -12.41
N TYR A 211 6.10 5.10 -11.72
CA TYR A 211 6.47 4.21 -10.63
C TYR A 211 6.84 5.04 -9.40
N SER A 212 6.78 4.45 -8.22
CA SER A 212 7.17 5.13 -6.99
C SER A 212 8.07 4.22 -6.16
N LEU A 213 9.13 4.79 -5.61
CA LEU A 213 10.04 4.15 -4.67
C LEU A 213 9.93 4.86 -3.32
N MET A 214 10.07 4.12 -2.23
CA MET A 214 10.09 4.60 -0.86
C MET A 214 11.50 4.46 -0.31
N SER A 215 12.05 5.52 0.27
CA SER A 215 13.39 5.53 0.86
C SER A 215 13.49 6.54 2.00
N GLU A 216 14.32 6.25 3.00
CA GLU A 216 14.74 7.20 4.03
C GLU A 216 15.84 8.15 3.51
N GLU A 217 16.55 7.77 2.44
CA GLU A 217 17.62 8.54 1.79
C GLU A 217 17.31 8.81 0.31
N PRO A 218 16.26 9.58 -0.03
CA PRO A 218 15.81 9.76 -1.42
C PRO A 218 16.89 10.38 -2.33
N GLU A 219 17.80 11.18 -1.79
CA GLU A 219 18.93 11.77 -2.52
C GLU A 219 19.98 10.73 -2.96
N ALA A 220 20.20 9.69 -2.15
CA ALA A 220 21.09 8.59 -2.53
C ALA A 220 20.48 7.80 -3.68
N VAL A 221 19.18 7.52 -3.61
CA VAL A 221 18.41 6.87 -4.68
C VAL A 221 18.46 7.70 -5.96
N LEU A 222 18.19 9.01 -5.86
CA LEU A 222 18.21 9.92 -7.01
C LEU A 222 19.59 9.96 -7.68
N ARG A 223 20.67 10.06 -6.90
CA ARG A 223 22.05 10.04 -7.44
C ARG A 223 22.36 8.75 -8.20
N VAL A 224 21.93 7.59 -7.69
CA VAL A 224 22.12 6.31 -8.38
C VAL A 224 21.33 6.27 -9.68
N LEU A 225 20.07 6.71 -9.67
CA LEU A 225 19.23 6.76 -10.87
C LEU A 225 19.79 7.71 -11.93
N LEU A 226 20.14 8.95 -11.54
CA LEU A 226 20.68 9.95 -12.46
C LEU A 226 22.02 9.54 -13.07
N ARG A 227 22.92 8.93 -12.28
CA ARG A 227 24.17 8.36 -12.83
C ARG A 227 23.89 7.25 -13.83
N GLY A 228 22.91 6.39 -13.53
CA GLY A 228 22.46 5.35 -14.44
C GLY A 228 21.95 5.91 -15.75
N VAL A 229 21.08 6.92 -15.70
CA VAL A 229 20.52 7.58 -16.90
C VAL A 229 21.60 8.32 -17.70
N ALA A 230 22.50 9.05 -17.04
CA ALA A 230 23.58 9.76 -17.70
C ALA A 230 24.55 8.82 -18.43
N ASN A 231 24.88 7.67 -17.82
CA ASN A 231 25.70 6.64 -18.47
C ASN A 231 25.00 5.98 -19.67
N VAL A 232 23.67 6.03 -19.72
CA VAL A 232 22.88 5.49 -20.84
C VAL A 232 22.83 6.47 -22.02
N GLN A 233 22.91 7.77 -21.74
CA GLN A 233 22.86 8.84 -22.71
C GLN A 233 24.25 9.27 -23.21
N ALA A 234 25.33 8.82 -22.56
CA ALA A 234 26.69 8.99 -23.03
C ALA A 234 26.96 8.01 -24.19
N PRO A 235 27.39 8.51 -25.38
CA PRO A 235 27.59 7.70 -26.59
C PRO A 235 28.73 6.68 -26.48
#